data_AF-A0A1F1D8Y4-F1
#
_entry.id   AF-A0A1F1D8Y4-F1
#
_cell.length_a   1.000
_cell.length_b   1.000
_cell.length_c   1.000
_cell.angle_alpha   90.00
_cell.angle_beta   90.00
_cell.angle_gamma   90.00
#
_symmetry.space_group_name_H-M   'P 1'
#
loop_
_entity.id
_entity.type
_entity.pdbx_description
1 polymer ?
#
loop_
_entity_poly.entity_id
_entity_poly.type
_entity_poly.pdbx_seq_one_letter_code
_entity_poly.pdbx_strand_id
1 'polypeptide(L)'
;MSNHDLTATSEAFEGPVRTCIGCRARDEQRNLLRIARTPVTSATEQADTPPYQPDTAGTMPGRGAWIHPSEKCVAALQKKNGLARAFKKAVPAAQLQACCEQIRAVIADSTPS
;
A
#
# COMPACT_ATOMS: atom_id res chain seq x y z
N MET A 1 -19.22 -34.14 -26.78
CA MET A 1 -18.11 -34.84 -26.10
C MET A 1 -16.98 -33.85 -25.95
N SER A 2 -16.62 -33.61 -24.70
CA SER A 2 -15.66 -32.62 -24.21
C SER A 2 -14.26 -32.77 -24.78
N ASN A 3 -13.53 -31.65 -24.85
CA ASN A 3 -12.37 -31.32 -23.99
C ASN A 3 -11.79 -29.99 -24.52
N HIS A 4 -12.13 -28.84 -23.92
CA HIS A 4 -11.24 -28.10 -23.01
C HIS A 4 -9.76 -28.23 -23.37
N ASP A 5 -9.17 -27.17 -23.91
CA ASP A 5 -7.80 -26.83 -23.53
C ASP A 5 -7.66 -25.30 -23.41
N LEU A 6 -7.85 -24.85 -22.17
CA LEU A 6 -7.58 -23.52 -21.68
C LEU A 6 -6.06 -23.42 -21.41
N THR A 7 -5.25 -23.26 -22.43
CA THR A 7 -3.86 -22.82 -22.21
C THR A 7 -3.83 -21.30 -22.18
N ALA A 8 -4.33 -20.73 -21.09
CA ALA A 8 -3.88 -19.42 -20.64
C ALA A 8 -2.42 -19.60 -20.22
N THR A 9 -1.51 -19.34 -21.15
CA THR A 9 -0.08 -19.27 -20.86
C THR A 9 0.09 -18.20 -19.78
N SER A 10 0.38 -18.67 -18.57
CA SER A 10 0.76 -17.83 -17.44
C SER A 10 2.09 -17.18 -17.80
N GLU A 11 2.05 -15.99 -18.40
CA GLU A 11 3.20 -15.13 -18.58
C GLU A 11 3.87 -14.93 -17.21
N ALA A 12 5.07 -15.49 -17.02
CA ALA A 12 5.81 -15.35 -15.79
C ALA A 12 6.22 -13.88 -15.62
N PHE A 13 5.57 -13.17 -14.70
CA PHE A 13 5.90 -11.78 -14.43
C PHE A 13 7.29 -11.68 -13.78
N GLU A 14 8.26 -11.11 -14.51
CA GLU A 14 9.66 -10.90 -14.08
C GLU A 14 9.86 -9.63 -13.23
N GLY A 15 8.79 -9.00 -12.76
CA GLY A 15 8.90 -7.79 -11.94
C GLY A 15 9.17 -8.07 -10.45
N PRO A 16 9.50 -7.02 -9.68
CA PRO A 16 9.82 -7.18 -8.26
C PRO A 16 8.65 -7.76 -7.46
N VAL A 17 8.93 -8.71 -6.58
CA VAL A 17 7.98 -9.21 -5.57
C VAL A 17 8.14 -8.43 -4.28
N ARG A 18 7.05 -7.97 -3.68
CA ARG A 18 7.02 -7.22 -2.43
C ARG A 18 6.15 -7.92 -1.39
N THR A 19 6.33 -7.55 -0.13
CA THR A 19 5.54 -8.09 0.98
C THR A 19 4.50 -7.06 1.42
N CYS A 20 3.23 -7.46 1.44
CA CYS A 20 2.14 -6.64 1.95
C CYS A 20 2.30 -6.39 3.46
N ILE A 21 2.23 -5.13 3.90
CA ILE A 21 2.37 -4.77 5.32
C ILE A 21 1.12 -5.07 6.16
N GLY A 22 -0.03 -5.30 5.53
CA GLY A 22 -1.27 -5.72 6.17
C GLY A 22 -1.32 -7.23 6.42
N CYS A 23 -1.39 -8.02 5.34
CA CYS A 23 -1.56 -9.47 5.42
C CYS A 23 -0.25 -10.27 5.48
N ARG A 24 0.91 -9.66 5.15
CA ARG A 24 2.23 -10.29 5.08
C ARG A 24 2.43 -11.32 3.95
N ALA A 25 1.46 -11.47 3.05
CA ALA A 25 1.65 -12.22 1.82
C ALA A 25 2.63 -11.49 0.88
N ARG A 26 3.31 -12.28 0.03
CA ARG A 26 4.14 -11.77 -1.06
C ARG A 26 3.31 -11.72 -2.33
N ASP A 27 3.51 -10.68 -3.13
CA ASP A 27 2.84 -10.48 -4.41
C ASP A 27 3.71 -9.62 -5.32
N GLU A 28 3.36 -9.59 -6.60
CA GLU A 28 3.95 -8.71 -7.59
C GLU A 28 3.78 -7.25 -7.17
N GLN A 29 4.81 -6.43 -7.40
CA GLN A 29 4.76 -5.00 -7.07
C GLN A 29 3.55 -4.30 -7.71
N ARG A 30 3.15 -4.71 -8.92
CA ARG A 30 2.01 -4.14 -9.65
C ARG A 30 0.65 -4.40 -8.98
N ASN A 31 0.56 -5.45 -8.16
CA ASN A 31 -0.67 -5.83 -7.42
C ASN A 31 -0.73 -5.12 -6.05
N LEU A 32 0.25 -4.27 -5.72
CA LEU A 32 0.42 -3.64 -4.43
C LEU A 32 0.49 -2.12 -4.58
N LEU A 33 -0.19 -1.41 -3.70
CA LEU A 33 -0.09 0.03 -3.53
C LEU A 33 1.16 0.37 -2.71
N ARG A 34 1.99 1.28 -3.22
CA ARG A 34 3.11 1.83 -2.47
C ARG A 34 2.61 2.88 -1.48
N ILE A 35 3.11 2.81 -0.25
CA ILE A 35 2.97 3.85 0.78
C ILE A 35 4.34 4.49 0.94
N ALA A 36 4.47 5.77 0.59
CA ALA A 36 5.70 6.53 0.77
C ALA A 36 5.70 7.20 2.14
N ARG A 37 6.88 7.28 2.77
CA ARG A 37 7.11 8.20 3.90
C ARG A 37 7.91 9.40 3.43
N THR A 38 7.25 10.54 3.31
CA THR A 38 7.90 11.81 3.02
C THR A 38 8.53 12.38 4.30
N PRO A 39 9.80 12.82 4.25
CA PRO A 39 10.37 13.57 5.37
C PRO A 39 9.64 14.90 5.48
N VAL A 40 9.14 15.23 6.67
CA VAL A 40 8.57 16.56 6.86
C VAL A 40 9.72 17.54 7.05
N THR A 41 9.81 18.55 6.19
CA THR A 41 10.98 19.45 6.14
C THR A 41 10.75 20.77 6.86
N SER A 42 9.50 21.10 7.22
CA SER A 42 9.13 22.31 7.95
C SER A 42 7.99 22.07 8.96
N ALA A 43 7.96 22.91 10.00
CA ALA A 43 6.86 22.99 10.98
C ALA A 43 5.49 23.24 10.32
N THR A 44 5.45 24.03 9.25
CA THR A 44 4.24 24.31 8.49
C THR A 44 3.76 23.11 7.67
N GLU A 45 4.68 22.30 7.13
CA GLU A 45 4.31 21.09 6.36
C GLU A 45 3.76 19.97 7.24
N GLN A 46 4.09 19.96 8.54
CA GLN A 46 3.53 19.01 9.51
C GLN A 46 2.01 19.17 9.68
N ALA A 47 1.47 20.37 9.45
CA ALA A 47 0.06 20.67 9.69
C ALA A 47 -0.85 20.17 8.56
N ASP A 48 -0.41 20.33 7.30
CA ASP A 48 -1.29 20.12 6.15
C ASP A 48 -1.08 18.77 5.45
N THR A 49 0.07 18.12 5.63
CA THR A 49 0.42 16.90 4.88
C THR A 49 0.78 15.74 5.80
N PRO A 50 0.00 14.64 5.79
CA PRO A 50 0.37 13.46 6.56
C PRO A 50 1.67 12.85 6.02
N PRO A 51 2.57 12.37 6.89
CA PRO A 51 3.89 11.91 6.49
C PRO A 51 3.89 10.55 5.77
N TYR A 52 2.76 9.82 5.78
CA TYR A 52 2.60 8.53 5.12
C TYR A 52 1.48 8.65 4.09
N GLN A 53 1.80 8.48 2.81
CA GLN A 53 0.86 8.74 1.73
C GLN A 53 0.86 7.59 0.71
N PRO A 54 -0.31 7.22 0.16
CA PRO A 54 -0.40 6.40 -1.04
C PRO A 54 0.34 7.05 -2.21
N ASP A 55 1.25 6.31 -2.81
CA ASP A 55 1.98 6.72 -4.00
C ASP A 55 1.40 5.99 -5.22
N THR A 56 0.28 6.53 -5.72
CA THR A 56 -0.44 5.99 -6.89
C THR A 56 0.34 6.22 -8.19
N ALA A 57 1.13 7.29 -8.27
CA ALA A 57 1.95 7.62 -9.43
C ALA A 57 3.31 6.89 -9.44
N GLY A 58 3.76 6.33 -8.31
CA GLY A 58 5.05 5.67 -8.20
C GLY A 58 6.25 6.61 -8.15
N THR A 59 6.02 7.91 -7.94
CA THR A 59 7.05 8.97 -8.06
C THR A 59 7.44 9.59 -6.73
N MET A 60 6.74 9.28 -5.63
CA MET A 60 7.01 9.91 -4.34
C MET A 60 8.42 9.55 -3.79
N PRO A 61 9.22 10.55 -3.36
CA PRO A 61 10.56 10.29 -2.82
C PRO A 61 10.50 9.60 -1.46
N GLY A 62 11.61 8.95 -1.07
CA GLY A 62 11.80 8.41 0.28
C GLY A 62 11.57 6.90 0.40
N ARG A 63 11.47 6.43 1.65
CA ARG A 63 11.28 5.00 1.95
C ARG A 63 9.84 4.61 1.61
N GLY A 64 9.66 3.49 0.92
CA GLY A 64 8.35 2.93 0.60
C GLY A 64 8.05 1.65 1.38
N ALA A 65 6.77 1.41 1.62
CA ALA A 65 6.20 0.15 2.06
C ALA A 65 5.08 -0.25 1.08
N TRP A 66 4.63 -1.51 1.09
CA TRP A 66 3.70 -2.03 0.09
C TRP A 66 2.49 -2.66 0.75
N ILE A 67 1.29 -2.40 0.24
CA ILE A 67 0.04 -2.95 0.77
C ILE A 67 -0.89 -3.38 -0.37
N HIS A 68 -1.60 -4.49 -0.23
CA HIS A 68 -2.69 -4.80 -1.15
C HIS A 68 -3.80 -3.75 -1.02
N PRO A 69 -4.32 -3.19 -2.12
CA PRO A 69 -5.42 -2.23 -2.10
C PRO A 69 -6.75 -2.95 -1.80
N SER A 70 -6.91 -3.40 -0.55
CA SER A 70 -8.09 -4.12 -0.07
C SER A 70 -8.41 -3.76 1.38
N GLU A 71 -9.69 -3.67 1.72
CA GLU A 71 -10.11 -3.32 3.09
C GLU A 71 -9.56 -4.31 4.12
N LYS A 72 -9.48 -5.60 3.78
CA LYS A 72 -8.87 -6.62 4.66
C LYS A 72 -7.44 -6.27 5.05
N CYS A 73 -6.64 -5.76 4.11
CA CYS A 73 -5.26 -5.38 4.37
C CYS A 73 -5.16 -4.05 5.12
N VAL A 74 -6.03 -3.08 4.85
CA VAL A 74 -6.10 -1.81 5.58
C VAL A 74 -6.49 -2.05 7.04
N ALA A 75 -7.52 -2.85 7.30
CA ALA A 75 -7.92 -3.22 8.66
C ALA A 75 -6.79 -3.94 9.42
N ALA A 76 -6.05 -4.84 8.75
CA ALA A 76 -4.90 -5.52 9.34
C ALA A 76 -3.72 -4.57 9.61
N LEU A 77 -3.47 -3.60 8.72
CA LEU A 77 -2.47 -2.54 8.88
C LEU A 77 -2.77 -1.73 10.15
N GLN A 78 -4.01 -1.28 10.30
CA GLN A 78 -4.49 -0.49 11.43
C GLN A 78 -4.38 -1.26 12.74
N LYS A 79 -4.94 -2.49 12.81
CA LYS A 79 -4.97 -3.31 14.02
C LYS A 79 -3.57 -3.69 14.53
N LYS A 80 -2.62 -3.92 13.63
CA LYS A 80 -1.28 -4.44 13.98
C LYS A 80 -0.18 -3.38 13.89
N ASN A 81 -0.54 -2.09 13.85
CA ASN A 81 0.38 -0.96 13.69
C ASN A 81 1.45 -1.22 12.60
N GLY A 82 1.00 -1.64 11.41
CA GLY A 82 1.90 -2.11 10.35
C GLY A 82 2.83 -1.04 9.79
N LEU A 83 2.45 0.25 9.87
CA LEU A 83 3.34 1.36 9.49
C LEU A 83 4.58 1.42 10.39
N ALA A 84 4.39 1.33 11.72
CA ALA A 84 5.52 1.38 12.64
C ALA A 84 6.55 0.28 12.36
N ARG A 85 6.06 -0.93 12.07
CA ARG A 85 6.90 -2.08 11.70
C ARG A 85 7.59 -1.89 10.35
N ALA A 86 6.87 -1.42 9.34
CA ALA A 86 7.40 -1.23 7.99
C ALA A 86 8.48 -0.13 7.94
N PHE A 87 8.24 0.96 8.67
CA PHE A 87 9.11 2.14 8.66
C PHE A 87 10.14 2.17 9.80
N LYS A 88 10.09 1.18 10.70
CA LYS A 88 10.95 1.03 11.88
C LYS A 88 10.98 2.29 12.74
N LYS A 89 9.81 2.89 12.96
CA LYS A 89 9.63 4.12 13.76
C LYS A 89 8.32 4.07 14.53
N ALA A 90 8.24 4.78 15.65
CA ALA A 90 6.96 5.04 16.28
C ALA A 90 6.06 5.86 15.33
N VAL A 91 4.80 5.46 15.22
CA VAL A 91 3.79 6.14 14.41
C VAL A 91 2.63 6.50 15.33
N PRO A 92 2.31 7.79 15.51
CA PRO A 92 1.12 8.22 16.23
C PRO A 92 -0.16 7.63 15.63
N ALA A 93 -1.14 7.32 16.48
CA ALA A 93 -2.41 6.72 16.05
C ALA A 93 -3.12 7.57 14.97
N ALA A 94 -3.08 8.90 15.11
CA ALA A 94 -3.66 9.82 14.12
C ALA A 94 -3.01 9.68 12.73
N GLN A 95 -1.69 9.52 12.65
CA GLN A 95 -0.99 9.34 11.37
C GLN A 95 -1.29 7.97 10.74
N LEU A 96 -1.42 6.93 11.56
CA LEU A 96 -1.84 5.62 11.10
C LEU A 96 -3.28 5.65 10.56
N GLN A 97 -4.18 6.33 11.27
CA GLN A 97 -5.57 6.49 10.86
C GLN A 97 -5.68 7.26 9.54
N ALA A 98 -5.02 8.43 9.43
CA ALA A 98 -5.02 9.24 8.21
C ALA A 98 -4.50 8.44 7.00
N CYS A 99 -3.41 7.68 7.17
CA CYS A 99 -2.91 6.82 6.10
C CYS A 99 -3.92 5.73 5.71
N CYS A 100 -4.63 5.12 6.67
CA CYS A 100 -5.68 4.13 6.35
C CYS A 100 -6.85 4.75 5.58
N GLU A 101 -7.29 5.95 5.96
CA GLU A 101 -8.34 6.70 5.26
C GLU A 101 -7.93 7.03 3.83
N GLN A 102 -6.70 7.50 3.61
CA GLN A 102 -6.17 7.77 2.27
C GLN A 102 -6.10 6.51 1.40
N ILE A 103 -5.68 5.36 1.96
CA ILE A 103 -5.68 4.10 1.21
C ILE A 103 -7.09 3.70 0.79
N ARG A 104 -8.08 3.87 1.67
CA ARG A 104 -9.49 3.56 1.36
C ARG A 104 -10.04 4.47 0.25
N ALA A 105 -9.69 5.74 0.26
CA ALA A 105 -10.05 6.66 -0.81
C ALA A 105 -9.51 6.17 -2.16
N VAL A 106 -8.22 5.81 -2.23
CA VAL A 106 -7.61 5.24 -3.45
C VAL A 106 -8.32 3.96 -3.91
N ILE A 107 -8.72 3.08 -2.98
CA ILE A 107 -9.47 1.85 -3.31
C ILE A 107 -10.84 2.19 -3.91
N ALA A 108 -11.56 3.14 -3.32
CA ALA A 108 -12.87 3.57 -3.79
C ALA A 108 -12.79 4.16 -5.21
N ASP A 109 -11.77 4.99 -5.48
CA ASP A 109 -11.57 5.62 -6.80
C ASP A 109 -11.15 4.63 -7.89
N SER A 110 -10.61 3.46 -7.51
CA SER A 110 -10.13 2.43 -8.43
C SER A 110 -11.16 1.36 -8.78
N THR A 111 -12.36 1.39 -8.17
CA THR A 111 -13.41 0.40 -8.42
C THR A 111 -14.33 0.90 -9.55
N PRO A 112 -14.31 0.32 -10.77
CA PRO A 112 -15.26 0.70 -11.80
C PRO A 112 -16.68 0.30 -11.35
N SER A 113 -17.64 1.23 -11.47
CA SER A 113 -19.08 0.97 -11.25
C SER A 113 -19.65 -0.08 -12.21
#